data_AF-A0AAJ7U3V0-F1
#
_entry.id   AF-A0AAJ7U3V0-F1
#
_cell.length_a   1.000
_cell.length_b   1.000
_cell.length_c   1.000
_cell.angle_alpha   90.00
_cell.angle_beta   90.00
_cell.angle_gamma   90.00
#
_symmetry.space_group_name_H-M   'P 1'
#
loop_
_entity.id
_entity.type
_entity.pdbx_description
1 polymer ?
#
loop_
_entity_poly.entity_id
_entity_poly.type
_entity_poly.pdbx_seq_one_letter_code
_entity_poly.pdbx_strand_id
1 'polypeptide(L)'
;MGSFSEGHLLSDYRFLEDVGRAVENSTRDAVMHGHGHRKSVSILRNYARRDGVDLRMLPAGLQRHRDNFSFFHKREKSFFWTVKLIFPQSRAEFTERRVAGSQSLADLLTRYVGTDHVEPVTQQRLREYNRERARSVRLFMKEECQPANAARYHEFLADLSLQENLRGKTIVEYPVLHVVIASHAHAYPTLSDASGEIKTEEAEVEGGKIQVDTE
;
A
#
# COMPACT_ATOMS: atom_id res chain seq x y z
N MET A 1 31.19 19.68 18.84
CA MET A 1 29.85 20.16 19.28
C MET A 1 29.28 21.01 18.16
N GLY A 2 27.97 20.95 17.90
CA GLY A 2 27.34 21.81 16.89
C GLY A 2 27.25 23.25 17.40
N SER A 3 27.59 24.23 16.55
CA SER A 3 27.46 25.65 16.89
C SER A 3 26.04 26.14 16.60
N PHE A 4 25.35 26.66 17.61
CA PHE A 4 24.04 27.28 17.42
C PHE A 4 24.22 28.68 16.82
N SER A 5 24.08 28.79 15.50
CA SER A 5 24.10 30.05 14.75
C SER A 5 22.71 30.72 14.74
N GLU A 6 22.67 32.03 14.55
CA GLU A 6 21.45 32.84 14.34
C GLU A 6 20.54 32.28 13.24
N GLY A 7 21.11 31.61 12.23
CA GLY A 7 20.34 30.91 11.20
C GLY A 7 19.45 29.77 11.73
N HIS A 8 19.82 29.14 12.86
CA HIS A 8 18.97 28.16 13.55
C HIS A 8 17.81 28.85 14.26
N LEU A 9 18.07 29.96 14.98
CA LEU A 9 17.01 30.75 15.62
C LEU A 9 15.96 31.24 14.63
N LEU A 10 16.37 31.70 13.44
CA LEU A 10 15.46 32.11 12.37
C LEU A 10 14.72 30.91 11.74
N SER A 11 15.35 29.74 11.66
CA SER A 11 14.70 28.49 11.21
C SER A 11 13.63 28.04 12.20
N ASP A 12 13.95 28.03 13.49
CA ASP A 12 13.05 27.61 14.58
C ASP A 12 11.88 28.58 14.72
N TYR A 13 12.12 29.90 14.62
CA TYR A 13 11.06 30.91 14.61
C TYR A 13 10.08 30.69 13.43
N ARG A 14 10.60 30.50 12.21
CA ARG A 14 9.75 30.23 11.02
C ARG A 14 8.95 28.95 11.18
N PHE A 15 9.57 27.88 11.70
CA PHE A 15 8.89 26.63 11.98
C PHE A 15 7.74 26.81 12.98
N LEU A 16 7.95 27.56 14.07
CA LEU A 16 6.89 27.88 15.04
C LEU A 16 5.76 28.72 14.43
N GLU A 17 6.09 29.67 13.55
CA GLU A 17 5.10 30.46 12.81
C GLU A 17 4.27 29.60 11.85
N ASP A 18 4.93 28.72 11.08
CA ASP A 18 4.27 27.76 10.17
C ASP A 18 3.40 26.75 10.92
N VAL A 19 3.85 26.25 12.08
CA VAL A 19 3.03 25.40 12.96
C VAL A 19 1.81 26.15 13.49
N GLY A 20 1.97 27.41 13.94
CA GLY A 20 0.84 28.25 14.36
C GLY A 20 -0.19 28.43 13.24
N ARG A 21 0.27 28.82 12.04
CA ARG A 21 -0.54 28.95 10.82
C ARG A 21 -1.24 27.63 10.45
N ALA A 22 -0.58 26.48 10.60
CA ALA A 22 -1.17 25.17 10.34
C ALA A 22 -2.29 24.82 11.34
N VAL A 23 -2.10 25.12 12.63
CA VAL A 23 -3.12 24.91 13.67
C VAL A 23 -4.35 25.79 13.43
N GLU A 24 -4.15 27.10 13.17
CA GLU A 24 -5.27 28.02 12.85
C GLU A 24 -6.05 27.60 11.60
N ASN A 25 -5.34 27.13 10.56
CA ASN A 25 -6.00 26.60 9.37
C ASN A 25 -6.81 25.34 9.70
N SER A 26 -6.28 24.42 10.51
CA SER A 26 -6.99 23.17 10.87
C SER A 26 -8.26 23.41 11.69
N THR A 27 -8.27 24.40 12.58
CA THR A 27 -9.46 24.73 13.38
C THR A 27 -10.53 25.42 12.54
N ARG A 28 -10.14 26.31 11.62
CA ARG A 28 -11.05 26.88 10.60
C ARG A 28 -11.61 25.80 9.67
N ASP A 29 -10.79 24.87 9.21
CA ASP A 29 -11.19 23.80 8.29
C ASP A 29 -12.27 22.88 8.89
N ALA A 30 -12.11 22.52 10.16
CA ALA A 30 -13.10 21.75 10.91
C ALA A 30 -14.46 22.46 11.05
N VAL A 31 -14.46 23.79 11.16
CA VAL A 31 -15.68 24.62 11.21
C VAL A 31 -16.32 24.75 9.82
N MET A 32 -15.53 25.02 8.79
CA MET A 32 -16.02 25.29 7.43
C MET A 32 -16.56 24.05 6.72
N HIS A 33 -15.84 22.93 6.75
CA HIS A 33 -16.20 21.73 5.99
C HIS A 33 -17.07 20.73 6.76
N GLY A 34 -17.27 20.95 8.07
CA GLY A 34 -17.68 19.94 9.05
C GLY A 34 -18.93 19.12 8.70
N HIS A 35 -19.98 19.70 8.11
CA HIS A 35 -21.24 18.99 7.88
C HIS A 35 -21.41 18.40 6.47
N GLY A 36 -20.78 19.01 5.45
CA GLY A 36 -20.82 18.53 4.06
C GLY A 36 -19.84 17.38 3.82
N HIS A 37 -18.58 17.58 4.22
CA HIS A 37 -17.49 16.60 4.06
C HIS A 37 -17.76 15.30 4.82
N ARG A 38 -18.28 15.39 6.06
CA ARG A 38 -18.71 14.20 6.82
C ARG A 38 -19.77 13.36 6.09
N LYS A 39 -20.68 13.99 5.33
CA LYS A 39 -21.69 13.26 4.54
C LYS A 39 -21.09 12.58 3.32
N SER A 40 -20.23 13.24 2.55
CA SER A 40 -19.56 12.61 1.40
C SER A 40 -18.63 11.47 1.82
N VAL A 41 -17.83 11.66 2.88
CA VAL A 41 -16.97 10.63 3.48
C VAL A 41 -17.79 9.42 3.97
N SER A 42 -18.90 9.65 4.68
CA SER A 42 -19.72 8.53 5.15
C SER A 42 -20.39 7.78 4.00
N ILE A 43 -20.81 8.47 2.94
CA ILE A 43 -21.36 7.86 1.72
C ILE A 43 -20.28 7.00 1.03
N LEU A 44 -19.07 7.52 0.86
CA LEU A 44 -17.95 6.83 0.20
C LEU A 44 -17.59 5.53 0.95
N ARG A 45 -17.41 5.61 2.27
CA ARG A 45 -17.18 4.44 3.15
C ARG A 45 -18.32 3.43 3.10
N ASN A 46 -19.57 3.89 3.01
CA ASN A 46 -20.73 2.99 2.95
C ASN A 46 -20.83 2.24 1.60
N TYR A 47 -20.37 2.82 0.50
CA TYR A 47 -20.21 2.09 -0.76
C TYR A 47 -19.04 1.09 -0.67
N ALA A 48 -17.87 1.53 -0.18
CA ALA A 48 -16.69 0.66 -0.06
C ALA A 48 -16.99 -0.61 0.76
N ARG A 49 -17.75 -0.47 1.86
CA ARG A 49 -18.19 -1.60 2.70
C ARG A 49 -19.17 -2.56 2.00
N ARG A 50 -19.97 -2.09 1.04
CA ARG A 50 -20.82 -2.97 0.21
C ARG A 50 -19.99 -3.80 -0.76
N ASP A 51 -18.91 -3.22 -1.26
CA ASP A 51 -17.92 -3.88 -2.11
C ASP A 51 -16.91 -4.73 -1.30
N GLY A 52 -17.07 -4.78 0.03
CA GLY A 52 -16.25 -5.60 0.93
C GLY A 52 -14.92 -4.99 1.36
N VAL A 53 -14.79 -3.66 1.31
CA VAL A 53 -13.56 -2.90 1.62
C VAL A 53 -13.77 -2.00 2.85
N ASP A 54 -12.91 -2.07 3.87
CA ASP A 54 -12.95 -1.11 4.99
C ASP A 54 -12.13 0.15 4.65
N LEU A 55 -12.79 1.10 3.98
CA LEU A 55 -12.21 2.39 3.65
C LEU A 55 -12.22 3.34 4.86
N ARG A 56 -11.03 3.77 5.27
CA ARG A 56 -10.79 4.73 6.36
C ARG A 56 -10.28 6.04 5.78
N MET A 57 -10.98 7.13 6.07
CA MET A 57 -10.57 8.49 5.70
C MET A 57 -9.88 9.15 6.89
N LEU A 58 -8.79 9.85 6.62
CA LEU A 58 -8.00 10.69 7.51
C LEU A 58 -8.60 12.10 7.65
N PRO A 59 -8.12 12.93 8.60
CA PRO A 59 -8.45 14.35 8.66
C PRO A 59 -7.99 15.11 7.41
N ALA A 60 -8.80 16.10 6.99
CA ALA A 60 -8.61 16.80 5.71
C ALA A 60 -7.28 17.56 5.59
N GLY A 61 -6.72 18.03 6.70
CA GLY A 61 -5.41 18.68 6.74
C GLY A 61 -4.20 17.76 6.47
N LEU A 62 -4.36 16.43 6.49
CA LEU A 62 -3.25 15.51 6.21
C LEU A 62 -3.01 15.36 4.71
N GLN A 63 -1.74 15.37 4.30
CA GLN A 63 -1.34 15.31 2.89
C GLN A 63 -1.89 14.08 2.15
N ARG A 64 -1.92 12.90 2.79
CA ARG A 64 -2.53 11.67 2.23
C ARG A 64 -4.03 11.82 1.92
N HIS A 65 -4.77 12.72 2.59
CA HIS A 65 -6.15 13.06 2.24
C HIS A 65 -6.20 14.03 1.06
N ARG A 66 -5.34 15.06 1.05
CA ARG A 66 -5.25 16.07 -0.03
C ARG A 66 -4.87 15.46 -1.38
N ASP A 67 -4.06 14.40 -1.37
CA ASP A 67 -3.68 13.64 -2.56
C ASP A 67 -4.71 12.57 -2.97
N ASN A 68 -5.77 12.37 -2.19
CA ASN A 68 -6.82 11.43 -2.52
C ASN A 68 -7.84 12.04 -3.50
N PHE A 69 -7.96 11.42 -4.66
CA PHE A 69 -8.96 11.77 -5.67
C PHE A 69 -9.92 10.59 -5.95
N SER A 70 -10.01 9.64 -5.02
CA SER A 70 -10.92 8.50 -5.10
C SER A 70 -12.39 8.94 -4.93
N PHE A 71 -13.29 8.46 -5.80
CA PHE A 71 -14.72 8.74 -5.71
C PHE A 71 -15.56 7.55 -6.18
N PHE A 72 -16.83 7.51 -5.76
CA PHE A 72 -17.80 6.53 -6.23
C PHE A 72 -18.72 7.14 -7.31
N HIS A 73 -18.73 6.58 -8.52
CA HIS A 73 -19.58 7.07 -9.59
C HIS A 73 -20.97 6.41 -9.55
N LYS A 74 -21.94 7.13 -8.96
CA LYS A 74 -23.28 6.61 -8.66
C LYS A 74 -24.05 6.00 -9.84
N ARG A 75 -23.81 6.46 -11.08
CA ARG A 75 -24.53 5.97 -12.28
C ARG A 75 -24.04 4.58 -12.72
N GLU A 76 -22.73 4.41 -12.77
CA GLU A 76 -22.07 3.14 -13.11
C GLU A 76 -21.94 2.20 -11.89
N LYS A 77 -22.23 2.71 -10.68
CA LYS A 77 -22.12 2.00 -9.40
C LYS A 77 -20.72 1.46 -9.12
N SER A 78 -19.69 2.12 -9.65
CA SER A 78 -18.29 1.71 -9.58
C SER A 78 -17.43 2.73 -8.84
N PHE A 79 -16.36 2.25 -8.21
CA PHE A 79 -15.31 3.09 -7.66
C PHE A 79 -14.31 3.52 -8.74
N PHE A 80 -13.92 4.78 -8.69
CA PHE A 80 -12.76 5.32 -9.36
C PHE A 80 -11.73 5.68 -8.29
N TRP A 81 -10.68 4.89 -8.18
CA TRP A 81 -9.64 5.02 -7.17
C TRP A 81 -8.52 5.97 -7.63
N THR A 82 -7.91 6.67 -6.68
CA THR A 82 -6.48 6.99 -6.74
C THR A 82 -5.71 5.71 -6.43
N VAL A 83 -4.61 5.43 -7.12
CA VAL A 83 -3.72 4.31 -6.79
C VAL A 83 -2.29 4.82 -6.81
N LYS A 84 -1.58 4.69 -5.67
CA LYS A 84 -0.14 4.97 -5.63
C LYS A 84 0.62 3.70 -5.98
N LEU A 85 1.45 3.77 -7.02
CA LEU A 85 2.37 2.73 -7.44
C LEU A 85 3.78 3.10 -6.96
N ILE A 86 4.37 2.24 -6.14
CA ILE A 86 5.76 2.35 -5.67
C ILE A 86 6.56 1.25 -6.36
N PHE A 87 7.70 1.61 -6.94
CA PHE A 87 8.64 0.72 -7.61
C PHE A 87 9.95 0.74 -6.79
N PRO A 88 10.10 -0.15 -5.77
CA PRO A 88 11.14 -0.02 -4.76
C PRO A 88 12.56 -0.12 -5.32
N GLN A 89 12.78 -1.05 -6.26
CA GLN A 89 14.08 -1.30 -6.88
C GLN A 89 14.61 -0.03 -7.55
N SER A 90 13.81 0.56 -8.44
CA SER A 90 14.18 1.79 -9.16
C SER A 90 13.86 3.10 -8.41
N ARG A 91 13.49 3.01 -7.12
CA ARG A 91 13.12 4.14 -6.23
C ARG A 91 12.13 5.12 -6.88
N ALA A 92 11.18 4.60 -7.66
CA ALA A 92 10.22 5.40 -8.41
C ALA A 92 8.83 5.32 -7.78
N GLU A 93 8.12 6.45 -7.79
CA GLU A 93 6.74 6.55 -7.34
C GLU A 93 5.91 7.25 -8.42
N PHE A 94 4.67 6.79 -8.59
CA PHE A 94 3.67 7.32 -9.49
C PHE A 94 2.28 7.26 -8.84
N THR A 95 1.40 8.19 -9.17
CA THR A 95 0.02 8.23 -8.64
C THR A 95 -0.96 8.25 -9.79
N GLU A 96 -1.51 7.09 -10.13
CA GLU A 96 -2.64 6.98 -11.06
C GLU A 96 -3.90 7.56 -10.40
N ARG A 97 -4.74 8.23 -11.20
CA ARG A 97 -5.98 8.86 -10.75
C ARG A 97 -7.12 8.37 -11.65
N ARG A 98 -8.26 8.02 -11.05
CA ARG A 98 -9.43 7.45 -11.73
C ARG A 98 -9.19 6.03 -12.30
N VAL A 99 -8.45 5.19 -11.58
CA VAL A 99 -8.39 3.75 -11.87
C VAL A 99 -9.75 3.14 -11.56
N ALA A 100 -10.42 2.55 -12.54
CA ALA A 100 -11.73 1.93 -12.31
C ALA A 100 -11.58 0.67 -11.47
N GLY A 101 -12.50 0.42 -10.53
CA GLY A 101 -12.49 -0.79 -9.70
C GLY A 101 -12.51 -2.09 -10.52
N SER A 102 -13.15 -2.06 -11.69
CA SER A 102 -13.23 -3.18 -12.63
C SER A 102 -12.01 -3.35 -13.56
N GLN A 103 -11.02 -2.46 -13.50
CA GLN A 103 -9.80 -2.58 -14.31
C GLN A 103 -8.88 -3.66 -13.72
N SER A 104 -8.28 -4.51 -14.56
CA SER A 104 -7.27 -5.47 -14.09
C SER A 104 -5.98 -4.75 -13.66
N LEU A 105 -5.21 -5.37 -12.77
CA LEU A 105 -3.92 -4.82 -12.36
C LEU A 105 -2.86 -5.00 -13.47
N ALA A 106 -3.01 -6.00 -14.33
CA ALA A 106 -2.25 -6.13 -15.57
C ALA A 106 -2.46 -4.90 -16.50
N ASP A 107 -3.70 -4.50 -16.77
CA ASP A 107 -4.05 -3.32 -17.59
C ASP A 107 -3.58 -1.99 -16.98
N LEU A 108 -3.38 -1.96 -15.65
CA LEU A 108 -2.77 -0.82 -14.96
C LEU A 108 -1.25 -0.79 -15.15
N LEU A 109 -0.59 -1.95 -15.09
CA LEU A 109 0.86 -2.09 -15.19
C LEU A 109 1.41 -1.94 -16.63
N THR A 110 0.63 -2.23 -17.68
CA THR A 110 1.07 -2.04 -19.09
C THR A 110 1.47 -0.59 -19.39
N ARG A 111 0.91 0.39 -18.66
CA ARG A 111 1.28 1.82 -18.74
C ARG A 111 2.72 2.12 -18.29
N TYR A 112 3.36 1.19 -17.58
CA TYR A 112 4.65 1.37 -16.91
C TYR A 112 5.70 0.33 -17.30
N VAL A 113 5.28 -0.92 -17.58
CA VAL A 113 6.18 -2.06 -17.82
C VAL A 113 5.78 -2.80 -19.10
N GLY A 114 6.73 -2.96 -20.02
CA GLY A 114 6.56 -3.82 -21.20
C GLY A 114 5.81 -3.21 -22.39
N THR A 115 5.71 -1.88 -22.49
CA THR A 115 5.14 -1.18 -23.66
C THR A 115 6.16 -0.22 -24.27
N ASP A 116 6.32 -0.25 -25.60
CA ASP A 116 7.30 0.57 -26.33
C ASP A 116 6.93 2.07 -26.42
N HIS A 117 5.71 2.42 -26.00
CA HIS A 117 5.18 3.78 -25.96
C HIS A 117 5.15 4.41 -24.55
N VAL A 118 5.84 3.81 -23.57
CA VAL A 118 6.03 4.44 -22.25
C VAL A 118 6.87 5.72 -22.43
N GLU A 119 6.49 6.79 -21.72
CA GLU A 119 7.22 8.06 -21.70
C GLU A 119 8.73 7.82 -21.43
N PRO A 120 9.67 8.39 -22.21
CA PRO A 120 11.09 8.09 -22.09
C PRO A 120 11.69 8.30 -20.68
N VAL A 121 11.18 9.27 -19.92
CA VAL A 121 11.59 9.52 -18.52
C VAL A 121 11.14 8.36 -17.61
N THR A 122 9.87 7.97 -17.70
CA THR A 122 9.31 6.82 -16.99
C THR A 122 9.99 5.50 -17.41
N GLN A 123 10.25 5.29 -18.71
CA GLN A 123 10.99 4.14 -19.23
C GLN A 123 12.44 4.12 -18.71
N GLN A 124 13.11 5.28 -18.62
CA GLN A 124 14.45 5.40 -18.03
C GLN A 124 14.46 5.10 -16.53
N ARG A 125 13.45 5.55 -15.76
CA ARG A 125 13.31 5.22 -14.34
C ARG A 125 13.12 3.70 -14.18
N LEU A 126 12.22 3.09 -14.95
CA LEU A 126 11.85 1.68 -14.81
C LEU A 126 12.69 0.72 -15.67
N ARG A 127 13.98 1.02 -15.90
CA ARG A 127 14.89 0.20 -16.73
C ARG A 127 15.07 -1.23 -16.22
N GLU A 128 15.01 -1.44 -14.91
CA GLU A 128 15.19 -2.76 -14.28
C GLU A 128 13.98 -3.65 -14.56
N TYR A 129 12.78 -3.17 -14.25
CA TYR A 129 11.50 -3.84 -14.55
C TYR A 129 11.32 -4.16 -16.04
N ASN A 130 11.76 -3.26 -16.94
CA ASN A 130 11.68 -3.48 -18.38
C ASN A 130 12.71 -4.51 -18.89
N ARG A 131 13.85 -4.72 -18.20
CA ARG A 131 14.81 -5.79 -18.54
C ARG A 131 14.26 -7.17 -18.21
N GLU A 132 13.66 -7.35 -17.03
CA GLU A 132 13.16 -8.66 -16.57
C GLU A 132 11.78 -9.03 -17.15
N ARG A 133 11.16 -8.13 -17.93
CA ARG A 133 9.80 -8.20 -18.53
C ARG A 133 8.67 -8.29 -17.48
N ALA A 134 7.50 -7.77 -17.84
CA ALA A 134 6.34 -7.63 -16.94
C ALA A 134 5.89 -8.94 -16.23
N ARG A 135 6.19 -10.13 -16.77
CA ARG A 135 5.84 -11.42 -16.13
C ARG A 135 6.68 -11.79 -14.90
N SER A 136 7.76 -11.06 -14.62
CA SER A 136 8.57 -11.23 -13.41
C SER A 136 8.09 -10.38 -12.22
N VAL A 137 6.97 -9.67 -12.35
CA VAL A 137 6.52 -8.66 -11.37
C VAL A 137 5.41 -9.22 -10.48
N ARG A 138 5.58 -9.09 -9.16
CA ARG A 138 4.57 -9.37 -8.12
C ARG A 138 4.08 -8.04 -7.51
N LEU A 139 2.84 -8.03 -7.03
CA LEU A 139 2.18 -6.83 -6.48
C LEU A 139 1.86 -7.02 -5.00
N PHE A 140 2.26 -6.06 -4.16
CA PHE A 140 2.04 -6.13 -2.72
C PHE A 140 1.43 -4.84 -2.15
N MET A 141 0.31 -4.95 -1.42
CA MET A 141 -0.19 -3.86 -0.58
C MET A 141 0.18 -4.13 0.88
N LYS A 142 0.71 -3.12 1.59
CA LYS A 142 0.98 -3.25 3.02
C LYS A 142 -0.34 -3.41 3.79
N GLU A 143 -0.37 -4.31 4.76
CA GLU A 143 -1.48 -4.46 5.68
C GLU A 143 -1.55 -3.24 6.62
N GLU A 144 -2.62 -2.45 6.52
CA GLU A 144 -2.86 -1.29 7.37
C GLU A 144 -3.29 -1.71 8.78
N CYS A 145 -3.01 -0.86 9.78
CA CYS A 145 -3.32 -1.08 11.20
C CYS A 145 -2.56 -2.22 11.93
N GLN A 146 -1.56 -2.85 11.31
CA GLN A 146 -0.62 -3.74 12.01
C GLN A 146 0.46 -2.95 12.81
N PRO A 147 1.03 -3.52 13.89
CA PRO A 147 2.15 -2.93 14.61
C PRO A 147 3.37 -2.64 13.72
N ALA A 148 4.12 -1.57 14.02
CA ALA A 148 5.22 -1.11 13.16
C ALA A 148 6.37 -2.13 13.00
N ASN A 149 6.58 -2.98 14.00
CA ASN A 149 7.53 -4.10 14.01
C ASN A 149 7.01 -5.39 13.36
N ALA A 150 5.73 -5.43 12.96
CA ALA A 150 5.05 -6.57 12.37
C ALA A 150 4.44 -6.21 11.00
N ALA A 151 5.22 -5.52 10.15
CA ALA A 151 4.79 -5.13 8.82
C ALA A 151 4.52 -6.36 7.94
N ARG A 152 3.26 -6.54 7.54
CA ARG A 152 2.77 -7.62 6.68
C ARG A 152 2.30 -7.08 5.34
N TYR A 153 2.25 -7.96 4.34
CA TYR A 153 1.79 -7.62 3.00
C TYR A 153 0.72 -8.60 2.51
N HIS A 154 -0.25 -8.06 1.79
CA HIS A 154 -1.15 -8.83 0.96
C HIS A 154 -0.57 -8.85 -0.46
N GLU A 155 -0.36 -10.05 -1.02
CA GLU A 155 -0.13 -10.20 -2.45
C GLU A 155 -1.43 -9.95 -3.24
N PHE A 156 -1.29 -9.35 -4.42
CA PHE A 156 -2.36 -8.99 -5.34
C PHE A 156 -2.15 -9.74 -6.67
N LEU A 157 -3.19 -10.37 -7.18
CA LEU A 157 -3.16 -11.13 -8.44
C LEU A 157 -3.38 -10.20 -9.63
N ALA A 158 -2.44 -10.21 -10.58
CA ALA A 158 -2.41 -9.27 -11.71
C ALA A 158 -3.64 -9.40 -12.63
N ASP A 159 -4.12 -10.63 -12.83
CA ASP A 159 -5.23 -10.95 -13.74
C ASP A 159 -6.61 -10.59 -13.17
N LEU A 160 -6.72 -10.39 -11.85
CA LEU A 160 -7.96 -9.98 -11.18
C LEU A 160 -8.14 -8.46 -11.22
N SER A 161 -9.39 -8.00 -11.10
CA SER A 161 -9.69 -6.58 -11.00
C SER A 161 -9.13 -5.96 -9.71
N LEU A 162 -8.94 -4.63 -9.72
CA LEU A 162 -8.59 -3.88 -8.52
C LEU A 162 -9.63 -4.09 -7.40
N GLN A 163 -10.92 -4.13 -7.72
CA GLN A 163 -12.01 -4.31 -6.74
C GLN A 163 -11.98 -5.71 -6.08
N GLU A 164 -11.75 -6.77 -6.85
CA GLU A 164 -11.60 -8.13 -6.31
C GLU A 164 -10.36 -8.23 -5.42
N ASN A 165 -9.24 -7.68 -5.86
CA ASN A 165 -8.01 -7.63 -5.08
C ASN A 165 -8.15 -6.82 -3.78
N LEU A 166 -8.93 -5.73 -3.76
CA LEU A 166 -9.17 -4.94 -2.55
C LEU A 166 -10.20 -5.56 -1.58
N ARG A 167 -10.99 -6.54 -2.04
CA ARG A 167 -12.02 -7.19 -1.22
C ARG A 167 -11.41 -7.87 0.00
N GLY A 168 -12.07 -7.68 1.15
CA GLY A 168 -11.63 -8.18 2.46
C GLY A 168 -10.51 -7.36 3.12
N LYS A 169 -10.03 -6.27 2.51
CA LYS A 169 -8.87 -5.51 2.99
C LYS A 169 -9.26 -4.14 3.56
N THR A 170 -8.42 -3.61 4.43
CA THR A 170 -8.52 -2.25 4.97
C THR A 170 -7.69 -1.29 4.11
N ILE A 171 -8.24 -0.12 3.78
CA ILE A 171 -7.55 0.93 3.01
C ILE A 171 -7.61 2.23 3.79
N VAL A 172 -6.48 2.91 3.93
CA VAL A 172 -6.43 4.29 4.43
C VAL A 172 -6.30 5.24 3.23
N GLU A 173 -7.31 6.08 3.00
CA GLU A 173 -7.48 6.98 1.84
C GLU A 173 -7.53 6.28 0.47
N TYR A 174 -6.42 5.70 0.03
CA TYR A 174 -6.24 5.03 -1.25
C TYR A 174 -5.23 3.87 -1.13
N PRO A 175 -5.33 2.84 -1.99
CA PRO A 175 -4.37 1.74 -2.03
C PRO A 175 -2.98 2.20 -2.46
N VAL A 176 -1.96 1.61 -1.83
CA VAL A 176 -0.54 1.83 -2.13
C VAL A 176 0.08 0.49 -2.51
N LEU A 177 0.29 0.27 -3.80
CA LEU A 177 0.79 -0.98 -4.35
C LEU A 177 2.30 -0.89 -4.59
N HIS A 178 3.03 -1.87 -4.06
CA HIS A 178 4.45 -2.05 -4.29
C HIS A 178 4.59 -3.01 -5.48
N VAL A 179 5.18 -2.50 -6.55
CA VAL A 179 5.48 -3.20 -7.79
C VAL A 179 6.89 -3.79 -7.65
N VAL A 180 6.98 -5.09 -7.42
CA VAL A 180 8.20 -5.74 -6.93
C VAL A 180 8.65 -6.82 -7.91
N ILE A 181 9.93 -6.79 -8.28
CA ILE A 181 10.57 -7.85 -9.06
C ILE A 181 10.58 -9.15 -8.24
N ALA A 182 10.19 -10.28 -8.82
CA ALA A 182 10.00 -11.56 -8.12
C ALA A 182 11.24 -12.01 -7.32
N SER A 183 12.44 -11.77 -7.86
CA SER A 183 13.75 -11.98 -7.20
C SER A 183 13.84 -11.31 -5.82
N HIS A 184 13.13 -10.20 -5.62
CA HIS A 184 13.08 -9.40 -4.39
C HIS A 184 11.79 -9.60 -3.56
N ALA A 185 10.87 -10.48 -3.99
CA ALA A 185 9.60 -10.70 -3.29
C ALA A 185 9.78 -11.31 -1.89
N HIS A 186 10.92 -11.93 -1.60
CA HIS A 186 11.28 -12.41 -0.26
C HIS A 186 11.31 -11.31 0.83
N ALA A 187 11.41 -10.03 0.43
CA ALA A 187 11.33 -8.89 1.35
C ALA A 187 9.88 -8.48 1.73
N TYR A 188 8.87 -9.17 1.19
CA TYR A 188 7.45 -8.84 1.32
C TYR A 188 6.67 -10.01 1.95
N PRO A 189 6.85 -10.28 3.27
CA PRO A 189 6.25 -11.45 3.92
C PRO A 189 4.71 -11.40 3.89
N THR A 190 4.12 -12.50 3.43
CA THR A 190 2.67 -12.71 3.34
C THR A 190 2.17 -13.68 4.41
N LEU A 191 0.85 -13.74 4.59
CA LEU A 191 0.21 -14.66 5.55
C LEU A 191 0.40 -16.15 5.18
N SER A 192 0.59 -16.47 3.90
CA SER A 192 0.90 -17.82 3.41
C SER A 192 2.27 -18.31 3.90
N ASP A 193 3.28 -17.44 3.85
CA ASP A 193 4.68 -17.81 4.14
C ASP A 193 4.87 -18.18 5.63
N ALA A 194 4.11 -17.52 6.52
CA ALA A 194 4.15 -17.74 7.96
C ALA A 194 3.58 -19.10 8.44
N SER A 195 3.07 -19.94 7.53
CA SER A 195 2.47 -21.25 7.85
C SER A 195 3.40 -22.44 7.56
N GLY A 196 4.64 -22.21 7.12
CA GLY A 196 5.52 -23.24 6.55
C GLY A 196 6.62 -23.81 7.45
N GLU A 197 6.87 -23.26 8.64
CA GLU A 197 7.99 -23.68 9.50
C GLU A 197 7.56 -24.50 10.73
N ILE A 198 7.12 -25.74 10.50
CA ILE A 198 7.26 -26.80 11.52
C ILE A 198 8.57 -27.53 11.23
N LYS A 199 9.55 -27.39 12.13
CA LYS A 199 10.81 -28.12 12.04
C LYS A 199 10.57 -29.59 12.42
N THR A 200 10.81 -30.49 11.47
CA THR A 200 10.97 -31.91 11.80
C THR A 200 12.34 -32.09 12.44
N GLU A 201 12.40 -32.11 13.77
CA GLU A 201 13.56 -32.64 14.49
C GLU A 201 13.49 -34.16 14.43
N GLU A 202 14.39 -34.78 13.67
CA GLU A 202 14.52 -36.24 13.61
C GLU A 202 15.17 -36.75 14.91
N ALA A 203 14.34 -37.26 15.82
CA ALA A 203 14.82 -37.91 17.03
C ALA A 203 15.22 -39.36 16.74
N GLU A 204 16.51 -39.66 16.86
CA GLU A 204 17.01 -41.03 16.85
C GLU A 204 16.41 -41.83 18.03
N VAL A 205 15.78 -42.97 17.75
CA VAL A 205 15.26 -43.88 18.78
C VAL A 205 16.10 -45.15 18.79
N GLU A 206 17.01 -45.22 19.76
CA GLU A 206 17.89 -46.36 20.00
C GLU A 206 17.07 -47.59 20.47
N GLY A 207 16.71 -48.46 19.51
CA GLY A 207 15.81 -49.59 19.71
C GLY A 207 16.43 -50.79 20.41
N GLY A 208 16.87 -50.64 21.66
CA GLY A 208 17.32 -51.76 22.49
C GLY A 208 16.23 -52.81 22.67
N LYS A 209 16.52 -54.09 22.37
CA LYS A 209 15.55 -55.19 22.47
C LYS A 209 16.05 -56.32 23.35
N ILE A 210 15.14 -56.79 24.19
CA ILE A 210 15.39 -57.63 25.37
C ILE A 210 15.64 -59.10 24.97
N GLN A 211 16.57 -59.75 25.66
CA GLN A 211 16.83 -61.19 25.58
C GLN A 211 15.64 -61.99 26.12
N VAL A 212 15.26 -63.06 25.40
CA VAL A 212 14.22 -64.00 25.84
C VAL A 212 14.83 -65.36 26.11
N ASP A 213 14.82 -65.76 27.38
CA ASP A 213 15.12 -67.12 27.81
C ASP A 213 13.82 -67.95 27.83
N THR A 214 13.88 -69.18 27.34
CA THR A 214 12.84 -70.22 27.49
C THR A 214 13.55 -71.56 27.73
N GLU A 215 12.93 -72.42 28.54
CA GLU A 215 13.37 -73.80 28.86
C GLU A 215 13.39 -74.75 27.65
#